data_AF-A0A357B0T9-F1
#
_entry.id   AF-A0A357B0T9-F1
#
_cell.length_a   1.000
_cell.length_b   1.000
_cell.length_c   1.000
_cell.angle_alpha   90.00
_cell.angle_beta   90.00
_cell.angle_gamma   90.00
#
_symmetry.space_group_name_H-M   'P 1'
#
loop_
_entity.id
_entity.type
_entity.pdbx_description
1 polymer ?
#
loop_
_entity_poly.entity_id
_entity_poly.type
_entity_poly.pdbx_seq_one_letter_code
_entity_poly.pdbx_strand_id
1 'polypeptide(L)'
;MGFEYSPRVFGVYLGYPEMLGGRIGVMRVGMGVGYLAEDDAGRMIRMRAEFGYDANVDISIVYLRAYLYAGADGAYYFGGSDADKIILELYLKGGVDGGIRALGRRYNIISFYLDANG
;
A
#
# COMPACT_ATOMS: atom_id res chain seq x y z
N MET A 1 -7.37 -6.21 -11.20
CA MET A 1 -8.75 -6.64 -10.86
C MET A 1 -8.68 -8.12 -10.54
N GLY A 2 -9.27 -8.53 -9.43
CA GLY A 2 -9.25 -9.92 -8.96
C GLY A 2 -10.67 -10.38 -8.63
N PHE A 3 -10.90 -11.67 -8.82
CA PHE A 3 -12.16 -12.33 -8.51
C PHE A 3 -11.88 -13.64 -7.79
N GLU A 4 -12.66 -13.93 -6.75
CA GLU A 4 -12.57 -15.16 -5.98
C GLU A 4 -13.96 -15.79 -5.87
N TYR A 5 -14.06 -17.09 -6.19
CA TYR A 5 -15.34 -17.80 -6.14
C TYR A 5 -15.15 -19.24 -5.68
N SER A 6 -15.90 -19.61 -4.66
CA SER A 6 -16.11 -20.97 -4.20
C SER A 6 -17.58 -21.14 -3.80
N PRO A 7 -18.07 -22.38 -3.57
CA PRO A 7 -19.45 -22.60 -3.14
C PRO A 7 -19.85 -21.86 -1.85
N ARG A 8 -18.89 -21.32 -1.08
CA ARG A 8 -19.13 -20.60 0.18
C ARG A 8 -18.59 -19.18 0.18
N VAL A 9 -17.84 -18.77 -0.85
CA VAL A 9 -17.10 -17.50 -0.88
C VAL A 9 -17.28 -16.81 -2.23
N PHE A 10 -17.61 -15.52 -2.19
CA PHE A 10 -17.65 -14.65 -3.35
C PHE A 10 -16.87 -13.36 -3.05
N GLY A 11 -15.80 -13.11 -3.80
CA GLY A 11 -14.92 -11.96 -3.61
C GLY A 11 -14.70 -11.19 -4.91
N VAL A 12 -14.77 -9.86 -4.84
CA VAL A 12 -14.47 -8.94 -5.96
C VAL A 12 -13.49 -7.89 -5.48
N TYR A 13 -12.36 -7.74 -6.19
CA TYR A 13 -11.28 -6.85 -5.77
C TYR A 13 -10.81 -5.94 -6.91
N LEU A 14 -10.69 -4.66 -6.59
CA LEU A 14 -10.14 -3.64 -7.47
C LEU A 14 -9.02 -2.92 -6.74
N GLY A 15 -7.77 -3.23 -7.08
CA GLY A 15 -6.63 -2.65 -6.37
C GLY A 15 -6.48 -3.14 -4.93
N TYR A 16 -6.93 -4.36 -4.63
CA TYR A 16 -6.78 -4.95 -3.31
C TYR A 16 -6.36 -6.41 -3.45
N PRO A 17 -5.42 -6.92 -2.63
CA PRO A 17 -4.63 -6.19 -1.62
C PRO A 17 -3.55 -5.26 -2.23
N GLU A 18 -3.23 -5.44 -3.50
CA GLU A 18 -2.28 -4.63 -4.27
C GLU A 18 -2.96 -3.37 -4.82
N MET A 19 -2.67 -2.21 -4.24
CA MET A 19 -3.30 -0.92 -4.60
C MET A 19 -3.14 -0.56 -6.07
N LEU A 20 -4.22 -0.06 -6.68
CA LEU A 20 -4.15 0.68 -7.93
C LEU A 20 -3.64 2.07 -7.62
N GLY A 21 -2.45 2.37 -8.08
CA GLY A 21 -1.80 3.62 -7.78
C GLY A 21 -0.91 4.10 -8.90
N GLY A 22 -0.70 5.41 -8.92
CA GLY A 22 0.11 6.11 -9.89
C GLY A 22 1.01 7.12 -9.22
N ARG A 23 1.97 7.62 -10.00
CA ARG A 23 2.84 8.72 -9.59
C ARG A 23 2.54 9.94 -10.44
N ILE A 24 2.33 11.08 -9.80
CA ILE A 24 2.20 12.39 -10.45
C ILE A 24 3.34 13.26 -9.92
N GLY A 25 4.43 13.37 -10.71
CA GLY A 25 5.65 14.04 -10.27
C GLY A 25 6.29 13.35 -9.07
N VAL A 26 6.43 14.07 -7.96
CA VAL A 26 6.94 13.54 -6.67
C VAL A 26 5.83 12.94 -5.80
N MET A 27 4.57 13.09 -6.17
CA MET A 27 3.45 12.53 -5.41
C MET A 27 3.13 11.11 -5.87
N ARG A 28 2.89 10.23 -4.91
CA ARG A 28 2.34 8.89 -5.09
C ARG A 28 0.94 8.85 -4.50
N VAL A 29 0.00 8.28 -5.24
CA VAL A 29 -1.36 8.01 -4.75
C VAL A 29 -1.74 6.58 -5.09
N GLY A 30 -2.46 5.91 -4.20
CA GLY A 30 -2.94 4.56 -4.40
C GLY A 30 -4.28 4.34 -3.71
N MET A 31 -5.13 3.53 -4.32
CA MET A 31 -6.37 3.08 -3.70
C MET A 31 -6.73 1.65 -4.09
N GLY A 32 -7.50 1.03 -3.21
CA GLY A 32 -7.97 -0.33 -3.34
C GLY A 32 -9.34 -0.48 -2.70
N VAL A 33 -10.20 -1.29 -3.30
CA VAL A 33 -11.46 -1.72 -2.71
C VAL A 33 -11.66 -3.20 -2.94
N GLY A 34 -12.18 -3.88 -1.94
CA GLY A 34 -12.54 -5.29 -1.98
C GLY A 34 -13.94 -5.49 -1.40
N TYR A 35 -14.70 -6.39 -1.99
CA TYR A 35 -15.92 -6.94 -1.42
C TYR A 35 -15.72 -8.42 -1.23
N LEU A 36 -16.11 -8.95 -0.07
CA LEU A 36 -16.09 -10.37 0.22
C LEU A 36 -17.41 -10.75 0.90
N ALA A 37 -18.06 -11.78 0.38
CA ALA A 37 -19.20 -12.43 0.99
C ALA A 37 -18.85 -13.90 1.24
N GLU A 38 -18.98 -14.32 2.48
CA GLU A 38 -18.76 -15.70 2.91
C GLU A 38 -19.95 -16.17 3.75
N ASP A 39 -20.42 -17.40 3.51
CA ASP A 39 -21.63 -17.92 4.15
C ASP A 39 -21.51 -17.98 5.68
N ASP A 40 -20.33 -18.31 6.21
CA ASP A 40 -20.08 -18.48 7.64
C ASP A 40 -19.42 -17.25 8.30
N ALA A 41 -18.57 -16.52 7.57
CA ALA A 41 -17.80 -15.37 8.08
C ALA A 41 -18.44 -14.00 7.81
N GLY A 42 -19.57 -13.98 7.11
CA GLY A 42 -20.35 -12.78 6.86
C GLY A 42 -19.90 -12.00 5.62
N ARG A 43 -20.37 -10.75 5.53
CA ARG A 43 -20.12 -9.86 4.39
C ARG A 43 -19.25 -8.71 4.86
N MET A 44 -18.21 -8.41 4.09
CA MET A 44 -17.31 -7.30 4.37
C MET A 44 -16.96 -6.50 3.12
N ILE A 45 -16.70 -5.21 3.34
CA ILE A 45 -16.07 -4.32 2.37
C ILE A 45 -14.73 -3.90 2.95
N ARG A 46 -13.68 -3.94 2.14
CA ARG A 46 -12.35 -3.46 2.46
C ARG A 46 -12.00 -2.28 1.58
N MET A 47 -11.34 -1.28 2.14
CA MET A 47 -10.87 -0.12 1.41
C MET A 47 -9.47 0.21 1.89
N ARG A 48 -8.54 0.40 0.95
CA ARG A 48 -7.18 0.84 1.23
C ARG A 48 -6.91 2.11 0.45
N ALA A 49 -6.28 3.10 1.08
CA ALA A 49 -5.83 4.31 0.41
C ALA A 49 -4.43 4.68 0.89
N GLU A 50 -3.60 5.16 -0.01
CA GLU A 50 -2.24 5.61 0.27
C GLU A 50 -1.97 6.92 -0.46
N PHE A 51 -1.28 7.82 0.22
CA PHE A 51 -0.68 9.01 -0.37
C PHE A 51 0.78 9.09 0.06
N GLY A 52 1.61 9.71 -0.75
CA GLY A 52 2.95 10.01 -0.31
C GLY A 52 3.78 10.80 -1.28
N TYR A 53 5.03 10.95 -0.90
CA TYR A 53 6.03 11.77 -1.54
C TYR A 53 7.27 10.92 -1.82
N ASP A 54 7.82 11.04 -3.02
CA ASP A 54 8.98 10.29 -3.51
C ASP A 54 9.83 11.24 -4.35
N ALA A 55 10.95 11.69 -3.78
CA ALA A 55 11.87 12.62 -4.41
C ALA A 55 13.23 11.99 -4.63
N ASN A 56 13.85 12.37 -5.74
CA ASN A 56 15.15 11.89 -6.15
C ASN A 56 16.06 13.11 -6.42
N VAL A 57 17.29 13.04 -5.93
CA VAL A 57 18.32 14.05 -6.11
C VAL A 57 19.59 13.33 -6.58
N ASP A 58 20.09 13.73 -7.74
CA ASP A 58 21.36 13.27 -8.29
C ASP A 58 22.38 14.43 -8.22
N ILE A 59 23.50 14.24 -7.53
CA ILE A 59 24.61 15.20 -7.42
C ILE A 59 25.89 14.51 -7.86
N SER A 60 26.32 14.78 -9.10
CA SER A 60 27.51 14.17 -9.70
C SER A 60 27.43 12.63 -9.66
N ILE A 61 28.36 11.96 -8.98
CA ILE A 61 28.37 10.51 -8.81
C ILE A 61 27.37 10.03 -7.76
N VAL A 62 26.83 10.90 -6.91
CA VAL A 62 25.96 10.53 -5.79
C VAL A 62 24.49 10.59 -6.21
N TYR A 63 23.70 9.59 -5.85
CA TYR A 63 22.24 9.66 -5.93
C TYR A 63 21.63 9.42 -4.57
N LEU A 64 20.55 10.13 -4.30
CA LEU A 64 19.74 9.98 -3.11
C LEU A 64 18.26 9.98 -3.50
N ARG A 65 17.50 9.08 -2.90
CA ARG A 65 16.05 8.97 -3.00
C ARG A 65 15.49 9.03 -1.60
N ALA A 66 14.55 9.94 -1.36
CA ALA A 66 13.81 10.00 -0.11
C ALA A 66 12.33 9.76 -0.42
N TYR A 67 11.68 8.95 0.40
CA TYR A 67 10.27 8.68 0.26
C TYR A 67 9.55 8.65 1.61
N LEU A 68 8.29 9.05 1.59
CA LEU A 68 7.38 9.03 2.72
C LEU A 68 5.96 8.77 2.23
N TYR A 69 5.32 7.72 2.70
CA TYR A 69 3.98 7.29 2.37
C TYR A 69 3.18 7.17 3.66
N ALA A 70 1.93 7.62 3.63
CA ALA A 70 0.96 7.37 4.67
C ALA A 70 -0.28 6.75 4.04
N GLY A 71 -0.89 5.81 4.73
CA GLY A 71 -2.09 5.15 4.24
C GLY A 71 -2.99 4.66 5.35
N ALA A 72 -4.17 4.24 4.92
CA ALA A 72 -5.18 3.66 5.77
C ALA A 72 -5.71 2.39 5.07
N ASP A 73 -5.90 1.33 5.83
CA ASP A 73 -6.62 0.12 5.44
C ASP A 73 -7.81 -0.07 6.37
N GLY A 74 -9.00 -0.11 5.81
CA GLY A 74 -10.25 -0.22 6.53
C GLY A 74 -11.04 -1.43 6.09
N ALA A 75 -11.75 -2.05 7.03
CA ALA A 75 -12.73 -3.07 6.74
C ALA A 75 -14.02 -2.81 7.53
N TYR A 76 -15.17 -2.92 6.86
CA TYR A 76 -16.48 -2.88 7.49
C TYR A 76 -17.19 -4.22 7.29
N TYR A 77 -17.66 -4.80 8.39
CA TYR A 77 -18.36 -6.07 8.45
C TYR A 77 -19.85 -5.81 8.71
N PHE A 78 -20.73 -6.31 7.85
CA PHE A 78 -22.19 -6.06 7.91
C PHE A 78 -23.01 -7.34 7.78
N GLY A 79 -22.39 -8.49 8.03
CA GLY A 79 -23.06 -9.78 8.13
C GLY A 79 -22.24 -10.76 8.96
N GLY A 80 -22.86 -11.87 9.37
CA GLY A 80 -22.20 -12.90 10.20
C GLY A 80 -22.10 -12.52 11.67
N SER A 81 -21.27 -13.27 12.42
CA SER A 81 -21.05 -13.07 13.86
C SER A 81 -20.31 -11.78 14.22
N ASP A 82 -19.60 -11.18 13.26
CA ASP A 82 -18.85 -9.93 13.40
C ASP A 82 -19.59 -8.73 12.76
N ALA A 83 -20.91 -8.80 12.60
CA ALA A 83 -21.70 -7.69 12.05
C ALA A 83 -21.51 -6.40 12.87
N ASP A 84 -21.51 -5.27 12.17
CA ASP A 84 -21.31 -3.90 12.67
C ASP A 84 -19.91 -3.60 13.20
N LYS A 85 -18.93 -4.44 12.88
CA LYS A 85 -17.52 -4.21 13.20
C LYS A 85 -16.83 -3.34 12.14
N ILE A 86 -16.08 -2.35 12.60
CA ILE A 86 -15.17 -1.55 11.78
C ILE A 86 -13.73 -1.83 12.26
N ILE A 87 -12.84 -2.11 11.32
CA ILE A 87 -11.40 -2.17 11.54
C ILE A 87 -10.78 -1.06 10.71
N LEU A 88 -9.86 -0.30 11.31
CA LEU A 88 -9.07 0.70 10.64
C LEU A 88 -7.62 0.55 11.12
N GLU A 89 -6.72 0.38 10.17
CA GLU A 89 -5.28 0.36 10.37
C GLU A 89 -4.68 1.56 9.64
N LEU A 90 -3.90 2.36 10.36
CA LEU A 90 -3.16 3.48 9.80
C LEU A 90 -1.69 3.12 9.73
N TYR A 91 -1.03 3.48 8.63
CA TYR A 91 0.39 3.22 8.47
C TYR A 91 1.16 4.40 7.90
N LEU A 92 2.44 4.48 8.29
CA LEU A 92 3.43 5.42 7.79
C LEU A 92 4.69 4.66 7.39
N LYS A 93 5.07 4.77 6.13
CA LYS A 93 6.25 4.12 5.55
C LYS A 93 7.18 5.16 4.98
N GLY A 94 8.42 5.19 5.41
CA GLY A 94 9.40 6.15 4.94
C GLY A 94 10.75 5.53 4.73
N GLY A 95 11.61 6.22 4.01
CA GLY A 95 12.97 5.76 3.84
C GLY A 95 13.82 6.70 3.03
N VAL A 96 15.13 6.45 3.11
CA VAL A 96 16.14 7.12 2.31
C VAL A 96 17.05 6.05 1.73
N ASP A 97 17.09 5.97 0.41
CA ASP A 97 17.98 5.11 -0.35
C ASP A 97 19.00 5.95 -1.09
N GLY A 98 20.23 5.49 -1.21
CA GLY A 98 21.24 6.26 -1.93
C GLY A 98 22.54 5.52 -2.14
N GLY A 99 23.44 6.17 -2.85
CA GLY A 99 24.70 5.56 -3.19
C GLY A 99 25.48 6.32 -4.23
N ILE A 100 26.43 5.64 -4.85
CA ILE A 100 27.32 6.23 -5.85
C ILE A 100 27.24 5.49 -7.19
N ARG A 101 27.47 6.21 -8.28
CA ARG A 101 27.70 5.70 -9.62
C ARG A 101 29.18 5.89 -9.95
N ALA A 102 29.94 4.80 -9.98
CA ALA A 102 31.36 4.80 -10.28
C ALA A 102 31.67 3.73 -11.33
N LEU A 103 32.51 4.06 -12.31
CA LEU A 103 32.93 3.12 -13.37
C LEU A 103 31.75 2.44 -14.11
N GLY A 104 30.66 3.20 -14.34
CA GLY A 104 29.44 2.67 -14.96
C GLY A 104 28.61 1.74 -14.07
N ARG A 105 28.98 1.55 -12.80
CA ARG A 105 28.28 0.69 -11.83
C ARG A 105 27.62 1.52 -10.74
N ARG A 106 26.46 1.06 -10.29
CA ARG A 106 25.69 1.66 -9.19
C ARG A 106 25.97 0.88 -7.90
N TYR A 107 26.37 1.58 -6.85
CA TYR A 107 26.63 1.04 -5.52
C TYR A 107 25.62 1.64 -4.55
N ASN A 108 24.67 0.84 -4.05
CA ASN A 108 23.72 1.26 -3.01
C ASN A 108 24.42 1.18 -1.65
N ILE A 109 24.68 2.32 -1.02
CA ILE A 109 25.47 2.40 0.22
C ILE A 109 24.62 3.01 1.36
N ILE A 110 23.62 3.81 1.01
CA ILE A 110 22.70 4.44 1.97
C ILE A 110 21.38 3.70 1.87
N SER A 111 20.89 3.21 3.01
CA SER A 111 19.59 2.56 3.13
C SER A 111 19.07 2.75 4.54
N PHE A 112 18.00 3.51 4.68
CA PHE A 112 17.25 3.66 5.93
C PHE A 112 15.77 3.43 5.64
N TYR A 113 15.10 2.68 6.51
CA TYR A 113 13.70 2.31 6.36
C TYR A 113 12.95 2.53 7.67
N LEU A 114 11.74 3.08 7.57
CA LEU A 114 10.78 3.27 8.63
C LEU A 114 9.44 2.65 8.21
N ASP A 115 8.85 1.85 9.08
CA ASP A 115 7.52 1.27 8.93
C ASP A 115 6.82 1.33 10.29
N ALA A 116 5.75 2.11 10.38
CA ALA A 116 4.96 2.28 11.58
C ALA A 116 3.50 2.01 11.24
N ASN A 117 2.86 1.13 12.03
CA ASN A 117 1.46 0.71 11.85
C ASN A 117 0.73 0.84 13.19
N GLY A 118 -0.58 1.13 13.16
CA GLY A 118 -1.41 1.29 14.36
C GLY A 118 -2.90 1.21 14.09
#